data_AF-A0A3B9AR39-F1
#
_entry.id   AF-A0A3B9AR39-F1
#
_cell.length_a   1.000
_cell.length_b   1.000
_cell.length_c   1.000
_cell.angle_alpha   90.00
_cell.angle_beta   90.00
_cell.angle_gamma   90.00
#
_symmetry.space_group_name_H-M   'P 1'
#
loop_
_entity.id
_entity.type
_entity.pdbx_description
1 polymer ?
#
loop_
_entity_poly.entity_id
_entity_poly.type
_entity_poly.pdbx_seq_one_letter_code
_entity_poly.pdbx_strand_id
1 'polypeptide(L)'
;MALTSDLSWHCYLVTLGDCPNASDFTVTPAGCIGSDGTICITGTEWLGSTFACSGIPSADGCAVGLQAGISYCLLSPPSTPGMLISYLNIELEVPSLAFSVTITETPYADPVNTCIGASITANVTGGSGPFVYDWNFPSWTDGEPLANTLSIDNGYGYIGLNVTDLTTGCQVATQYAFLGNNCAGYDIDNNGAVNVTDLLGFMAWFGTTSGGCADFDGNGVINISDLLMFLSAGFGPC
;
A
#
# COMPACT_ATOMS: atom_id res chain seq x y z
N MET A 1 -45.03 -16.86 32.25
CA MET A 1 -44.26 -15.62 32.41
C MET A 1 -43.39 -15.52 31.16
N ALA A 2 -43.81 -14.71 30.19
CA ALA A 2 -43.09 -14.56 28.93
C ALA A 2 -41.80 -13.77 29.21
N LEU A 3 -40.65 -14.38 28.91
CA LEU A 3 -39.37 -13.69 28.96
C LEU A 3 -39.27 -12.82 27.72
N THR A 4 -39.50 -11.52 27.88
CA THR A 4 -39.18 -10.52 26.85
C THR A 4 -37.69 -10.22 26.98
N SER A 5 -36.85 -10.79 26.11
CA SER A 5 -35.49 -10.32 25.93
C SER A 5 -35.57 -8.95 25.26
N ASP A 6 -35.43 -7.88 26.05
CA ASP A 6 -35.32 -6.53 25.51
C ASP A 6 -33.91 -6.40 24.91
N LEU A 7 -33.79 -6.72 23.62
CA LEU A 7 -32.57 -6.52 22.84
C LEU A 7 -32.42 -5.02 22.58
N SER A 8 -31.83 -4.31 23.55
CA SER A 8 -31.41 -2.92 23.34
C SER A 8 -30.11 -2.92 22.53
N TRP A 9 -30.22 -2.47 21.27
CA TRP A 9 -29.06 -2.19 20.43
C TRP A 9 -28.41 -0.91 20.91
N HIS A 10 -27.16 -0.99 21.34
CA HIS A 10 -26.33 0.18 21.57
C HIS A 10 -25.32 0.23 20.43
N CYS A 11 -25.50 1.16 19.49
CA CYS A 11 -24.46 1.42 18.49
C CYS A 11 -23.30 2.14 19.19
N TYR A 12 -22.14 1.48 19.27
CA TYR A 12 -20.90 2.08 19.72
C TYR A 12 -20.09 2.47 18.49
N LEU A 13 -20.36 3.63 17.92
CA LEU A 13 -19.48 4.16 16.88
C LEU A 13 -18.14 4.52 17.55
N VAL A 14 -17.16 3.63 17.50
CA VAL A 14 -15.79 3.91 17.96
C VAL A 14 -15.06 4.73 16.90
N THR A 15 -15.60 5.90 16.57
CA THR A 15 -14.77 7.04 16.24
C THR A 15 -14.25 7.60 17.55
N LEU A 16 -12.93 7.63 17.76
CA LEU A 16 -12.26 8.22 18.92
C LEU A 16 -12.87 9.60 19.23
N GLY A 17 -13.80 9.70 20.21
CA GLY A 17 -14.49 10.96 20.47
C GLY A 17 -15.72 10.93 21.38
N ASP A 18 -16.82 10.25 21.01
CA ASP A 18 -18.16 10.72 21.48
C ASP A 18 -19.15 9.63 21.99
N CYS A 19 -18.69 8.46 22.44
CA CYS A 19 -19.60 7.44 23.01
C CYS A 19 -19.66 7.47 24.56
N PRO A 20 -20.85 7.24 25.19
CA PRO A 20 -20.95 7.00 26.62
C PRO A 20 -20.08 5.80 27.03
N ASN A 21 -19.27 5.96 28.08
CA ASN A 21 -18.35 4.93 28.60
C ASN A 21 -17.24 4.47 27.61
N ALA A 22 -16.91 5.27 26.59
CA ALA A 22 -15.79 4.99 25.69
C ALA A 22 -14.43 4.82 26.42
N SER A 23 -14.31 5.35 27.64
CA SER A 23 -13.15 5.16 28.53
C SER A 23 -12.95 3.73 29.04
N ASP A 24 -13.99 2.90 28.96
CA ASP A 24 -13.98 1.54 29.50
C ASP A 24 -13.40 0.52 28.52
N PHE A 25 -13.00 0.99 27.33
CA PHE A 25 -12.42 0.17 26.28
C PHE A 25 -11.14 0.82 25.76
N THR A 26 -10.14 -0.02 25.50
CA THR A 26 -8.99 0.36 24.66
C THR A 26 -9.18 -0.28 23.30
N VAL A 27 -9.20 0.56 22.26
CA VAL A 27 -9.25 0.10 20.86
C VAL A 27 -7.91 0.36 20.22
N THR A 28 -7.27 -0.72 19.78
CA THR A 28 -6.12 -0.65 18.89
C THR A 28 -6.63 -0.90 17.47
N PRO A 29 -6.55 0.09 16.56
CA PRO A 29 -6.92 -0.09 15.16
C PRO A 29 -6.20 -1.29 14.55
N ALA A 30 -6.77 -1.91 13.52
CA ALA A 30 -6.00 -2.85 12.72
C ALA A 30 -4.79 -2.13 12.13
N GLY A 31 -3.63 -2.76 12.23
CA GLY A 31 -2.42 -2.36 11.56
C GLY A 31 -2.57 -2.50 10.04
N CYS A 32 -1.46 -2.31 9.35
CA CYS A 32 -1.46 -1.84 7.96
C CYS A 32 -2.10 -2.82 6.97
N ILE A 33 -2.12 -4.11 7.31
CA ILE A 33 -2.71 -5.19 6.52
C ILE A 33 -4.16 -5.51 6.92
N GLY A 34 -4.74 -4.76 7.85
CA GLY A 34 -6.15 -4.88 8.23
C GLY A 34 -6.51 -6.17 8.99
N SER A 35 -5.58 -6.79 9.75
CA SER A 35 -5.81 -8.11 10.37
C SER A 35 -5.34 -8.27 11.83
N ASP A 36 -4.87 -7.20 12.46
CA ASP A 36 -4.29 -7.17 13.81
C ASP A 36 -5.01 -6.19 14.74
N GLY A 37 -6.23 -5.77 14.39
CA GLY A 37 -7.03 -4.89 15.25
C GLY A 37 -7.35 -5.57 16.57
N THR A 38 -7.33 -4.81 17.66
CA THR A 38 -7.70 -5.32 18.98
C THR A 38 -8.65 -4.37 19.69
N ILE A 39 -9.56 -4.93 20.46
CA ILE A 39 -10.34 -4.19 21.44
C ILE A 39 -10.23 -4.93 22.77
N CYS A 40 -9.97 -4.19 23.83
CA CYS A 40 -9.83 -4.72 25.17
C CYS A 40 -10.69 -3.93 26.14
N ILE A 41 -11.33 -4.64 27.08
CA ILE A 41 -12.04 -4.03 28.19
C ILE A 41 -11.02 -3.50 29.20
N THR A 42 -11.16 -2.24 29.59
CA THR A 42 -10.35 -1.58 30.63
C THR A 42 -11.17 -1.11 31.83
N GLY A 43 -12.50 -0.98 31.68
CA GLY A 43 -13.40 -0.63 32.76
C GLY A 43 -13.43 -1.69 33.87
N THR A 44 -13.21 -1.27 35.11
CA THR A 44 -13.13 -2.19 36.26
C THR A 44 -14.45 -2.89 36.57
N GLU A 45 -15.58 -2.22 36.28
CA GLU A 45 -16.93 -2.77 36.39
C GLU A 45 -17.20 -3.94 35.43
N TRP A 46 -16.39 -4.06 34.37
CA TRP A 46 -16.55 -5.07 33.32
C TRP A 46 -15.49 -6.18 33.41
N LEU A 47 -14.59 -6.15 34.40
CA LEU A 47 -13.60 -7.19 34.61
C LEU A 47 -14.27 -8.54 34.87
N GLY A 48 -13.89 -9.56 34.08
CA GLY A 48 -14.52 -10.89 34.09
C GLY A 48 -15.71 -11.05 33.15
N SER A 49 -16.06 -10.00 32.38
CA SER A 49 -17.02 -10.12 31.27
C SER A 49 -16.44 -10.99 30.16
N THR A 50 -17.32 -11.77 29.52
CA THR A 50 -16.96 -12.48 28.28
C THR A 50 -17.26 -11.58 27.10
N PHE A 51 -16.24 -11.29 26.31
CA PHE A 51 -16.36 -10.56 25.06
C PHE A 51 -16.32 -11.57 23.90
N ALA A 52 -17.12 -11.43 22.86
CA ALA A 52 -17.07 -12.34 21.71
C ALA A 52 -17.43 -11.61 20.42
N CYS A 53 -16.53 -11.59 19.44
CA CYS A 53 -16.79 -11.05 18.11
C CYS A 53 -16.95 -12.18 17.10
N SER A 54 -17.78 -11.97 16.08
CA SER A 54 -18.08 -12.99 15.06
C SER A 54 -16.79 -13.58 14.45
N GLY A 55 -16.52 -14.87 14.74
CA GLY A 55 -15.40 -15.62 14.17
C GLY A 55 -14.02 -15.36 14.81
N ILE A 56 -13.95 -14.57 15.88
CA ILE A 56 -12.67 -14.19 16.50
C ILE A 56 -12.59 -14.76 17.92
N PRO A 57 -11.52 -15.53 18.25
CA PRO A 57 -11.31 -15.98 19.61
C PRO A 57 -11.07 -14.78 20.52
N SER A 58 -11.83 -14.70 21.60
CA SER A 58 -11.56 -13.76 22.68
C SER A 58 -10.75 -14.43 23.77
N ALA A 59 -9.78 -13.70 24.31
CA ALA A 59 -9.00 -14.11 25.47
C ALA A 59 -8.90 -12.91 26.41
N ASP A 60 -9.10 -13.15 27.71
CA ASP A 60 -8.82 -12.20 28.78
C ASP A 60 -9.50 -10.82 28.63
N GLY A 61 -10.74 -10.79 28.11
CA GLY A 61 -11.50 -9.55 27.94
C GLY A 61 -11.10 -8.73 26.71
N CYS A 62 -10.33 -9.33 25.79
CA CYS A 62 -9.98 -8.75 24.50
C CYS A 62 -10.52 -9.57 23.33
N ALA A 63 -10.88 -8.90 22.23
CA ALA A 63 -10.92 -9.52 20.91
C ALA A 63 -9.71 -9.05 20.10
N VAL A 64 -8.97 -9.98 19.53
CA VAL A 64 -7.73 -9.74 18.79
C VAL A 64 -7.84 -10.28 17.37
N GLY A 65 -7.23 -9.60 16.40
CA GLY A 65 -7.32 -9.99 15.00
C GLY A 65 -8.63 -9.54 14.33
N LEU A 66 -9.20 -8.42 14.80
CA LEU A 66 -10.32 -7.78 14.12
C LEU A 66 -9.87 -7.35 12.73
N GLN A 67 -10.62 -7.82 11.73
CA GLN A 67 -10.42 -7.40 10.34
C GLN A 67 -10.98 -5.99 10.13
N ALA A 68 -10.44 -5.29 9.15
CA ALA A 68 -11.01 -4.05 8.63
C ALA A 68 -12.50 -4.23 8.25
N GLY A 69 -13.33 -3.24 8.58
CA GLY A 69 -14.78 -3.27 8.36
C GLY A 69 -15.60 -3.32 9.66
N ILE A 70 -16.88 -3.66 9.53
CA ILE A 70 -17.80 -3.73 10.67
C ILE A 70 -17.72 -5.11 11.32
N SER A 71 -17.36 -5.12 12.60
CA SER A 71 -17.41 -6.30 13.46
C SER A 71 -18.57 -6.18 14.44
N TYR A 72 -19.39 -7.23 14.51
CA TYR A 72 -20.42 -7.36 15.54
C TYR A 72 -19.87 -8.17 16.70
N CYS A 73 -19.89 -7.56 17.88
CA CYS A 73 -19.43 -8.15 19.12
C CYS A 73 -20.54 -8.21 20.15
N LEU A 74 -20.49 -9.25 20.98
CA LEU A 74 -21.36 -9.48 22.13
C LEU A 74 -20.51 -9.33 23.38
N LEU A 75 -20.94 -8.46 24.28
CA LEU A 75 -20.42 -8.38 25.64
C LEU A 75 -21.43 -9.05 26.59
N SER A 76 -20.97 -10.05 27.32
CA SER A 76 -21.69 -10.69 28.41
C SER A 76 -21.04 -10.30 29.74
N PRO A 77 -21.76 -9.67 30.68
CA PRO A 77 -21.22 -9.36 32.00
C PRO A 77 -20.86 -10.63 32.78
N PRO A 78 -19.98 -10.54 33.80
CA PRO A 78 -19.63 -11.66 34.65
C PRO A 78 -20.88 -12.24 35.34
N SER A 79 -20.99 -13.57 35.39
CA SER A 79 -22.12 -14.23 36.02
C SER A 79 -22.03 -14.13 37.54
N THR A 80 -22.76 -13.19 38.14
CA THR A 80 -23.00 -13.17 39.59
C THR A 80 -24.29 -13.92 39.92
N PRO A 81 -24.31 -14.80 40.95
CA PRO A 81 -25.52 -15.50 41.37
C PRO A 81 -26.65 -14.52 41.69
N GLY A 82 -27.78 -14.63 40.97
CA GLY A 82 -28.96 -13.80 41.16
C GLY A 82 -29.11 -12.62 40.18
N MET A 83 -28.14 -12.40 39.28
CA MET A 83 -28.22 -11.35 38.25
C MET A 83 -28.75 -11.93 36.93
N LEU A 84 -29.70 -11.24 36.30
CA LEU A 84 -30.12 -11.56 34.94
C LEU A 84 -29.01 -11.13 33.97
N ILE A 85 -28.58 -12.03 33.08
CA ILE A 85 -27.57 -11.73 32.07
C ILE A 85 -28.25 -10.90 30.98
N SER A 86 -27.88 -9.61 30.90
CA SER A 86 -28.18 -8.76 29.74
C SER A 86 -26.99 -8.75 28.81
N TYR A 87 -27.19 -9.11 27.54
CA TYR A 87 -26.16 -8.99 26.51
C TYR A 87 -26.17 -7.58 25.94
N LEU A 88 -24.98 -7.06 25.68
CA LEU A 88 -24.79 -5.81 24.95
C LEU A 88 -24.30 -6.14 23.54
N ASN A 89 -25.08 -5.74 22.54
CA ASN A 89 -24.63 -5.77 21.15
C ASN A 89 -23.75 -4.55 20.90
N ILE A 90 -22.55 -4.78 20.40
CA ILE A 90 -21.57 -3.75 20.06
C ILE A 90 -21.28 -3.87 18.58
N GLU A 91 -21.53 -2.79 17.84
CA GLU A 91 -21.08 -2.64 16.46
C GLU A 91 -19.75 -1.90 16.49
N LEU A 92 -18.69 -2.50 15.98
CA LEU A 92 -17.36 -1.90 15.91
C LEU A 92 -17.01 -1.66 14.46
N GLU A 93 -16.73 -0.40 14.11
CA GLU A 93 -16.15 -0.08 12.82
C GLU A 93 -14.63 0.00 12.96
N VAL A 94 -13.93 -1.00 12.42
CA VAL A 94 -12.48 -0.94 12.24
C VAL A 94 -12.24 -0.27 10.88
N PRO A 95 -11.54 0.88 10.82
CA PRO A 95 -11.33 1.62 9.58
C PRO A 95 -10.91 0.70 8.42
N SER A 96 -11.68 0.78 7.34
CA SER A 96 -12.06 -0.38 6.53
C SER A 96 -11.19 -0.68 5.31
N LEU A 97 -10.04 -0.04 5.15
CA LEU A 97 -9.21 -0.28 3.98
C LEU A 97 -7.77 -0.54 4.42
N ALA A 98 -7.34 -1.79 4.18
CA ALA A 98 -5.94 -2.16 4.24
C ALA A 98 -5.14 -1.10 3.48
N PHE A 99 -4.19 -0.50 4.20
CA PHE A 99 -3.35 0.53 3.62
C PHE A 99 -2.53 -0.13 2.51
N SER A 100 -2.74 0.30 1.28
CA SER A 100 -2.04 -0.25 0.12
C SER A 100 -1.72 0.84 -0.89
N VAL A 101 -0.67 0.58 -1.68
CA VAL A 101 -0.17 1.50 -2.68
C VAL A 101 -0.09 0.77 -4.00
N THR A 102 -0.66 1.36 -5.03
CA THR A 102 -0.49 0.93 -6.41
C THR A 102 0.23 2.02 -7.19
N ILE A 103 0.89 1.63 -8.28
CA ILE A 103 1.64 2.55 -9.13
C ILE A 103 0.97 2.57 -10.51
N THR A 104 0.79 3.78 -11.05
CA THR A 104 0.37 4.01 -12.43
C THR A 104 1.45 4.78 -13.16
N GLU A 105 1.91 4.25 -14.30
CA GLU A 105 2.77 4.96 -15.23
C GLU A 105 1.94 5.73 -16.25
N THR A 106 2.29 7.00 -16.47
CA THR A 106 1.80 7.81 -17.59
C THR A 106 3.00 8.14 -18.48
N PRO A 107 3.13 7.49 -19.63
CA PRO A 107 4.17 7.83 -20.60
C PRO A 107 3.96 9.26 -21.10
N TYR A 108 5.05 10.01 -21.30
CA TYR A 108 4.98 11.25 -22.06
C TYR A 108 6.13 11.30 -23.06
N ALA A 109 5.81 11.47 -24.34
CA ALA A 109 6.81 11.61 -25.38
C ALA A 109 7.50 12.97 -25.23
N ASP A 110 8.73 12.98 -24.72
CA ASP A 110 9.63 14.11 -24.89
C ASP A 110 10.21 14.03 -26.31
N PRO A 111 9.89 14.97 -27.22
CA PRO A 111 10.42 14.97 -28.59
C PRO A 111 11.92 15.31 -28.65
N VAL A 112 12.54 15.68 -27.53
CA VAL A 112 13.97 16.05 -27.43
C VAL A 112 14.80 14.95 -26.76
N ASN A 113 14.17 14.03 -26.03
CA ASN A 113 14.85 12.96 -25.30
C ASN A 113 14.64 11.60 -25.97
N THR A 114 15.75 10.93 -26.25
CA THR A 114 15.81 9.57 -26.80
C THR A 114 15.28 8.52 -25.81
N CYS A 115 15.42 8.77 -24.51
CA CYS A 115 14.66 8.03 -23.49
C CYS A 115 13.27 8.66 -23.38
N ILE A 116 12.19 7.91 -23.61
CA ILE A 116 10.87 8.39 -23.20
C ILE A 116 10.86 8.55 -21.68
N GLY A 117 10.71 9.80 -21.24
CA GLY A 117 10.39 10.09 -19.87
C GLY A 117 8.98 9.61 -19.52
N ALA A 118 8.76 9.32 -18.25
CA ALA A 118 7.45 8.95 -17.75
C ALA A 118 7.16 9.65 -16.44
N SER A 119 5.87 9.87 -16.20
CA SER A 119 5.39 10.25 -14.88
C SER A 119 4.81 9.03 -14.20
N ILE A 120 5.40 8.64 -13.07
CA ILE A 120 4.92 7.56 -12.22
C ILE A 120 4.12 8.18 -11.08
N THR A 121 2.88 7.73 -10.88
CA THR A 121 2.01 8.21 -9.79
C THR A 121 1.65 7.07 -8.84
N ALA A 122 1.86 7.32 -7.55
CA ALA A 122 1.43 6.46 -6.45
C ALA A 122 -0.04 6.74 -6.11
N ASN A 123 -0.85 5.68 -6.11
CA ASN A 123 -2.25 5.70 -5.73
C ASN A 123 -2.42 4.93 -4.43
N VAL A 124 -2.68 5.66 -3.35
CA VAL A 124 -2.95 5.11 -2.04
C VAL A 124 -4.44 4.74 -1.94
N THR A 125 -4.73 3.54 -1.44
CA THR A 125 -6.07 3.14 -1.01
C THR A 125 -6.03 2.75 0.46
N GLY A 126 -7.02 3.20 1.22
CA GLY A 126 -7.03 3.07 2.68
C GLY A 126 -6.05 3.98 3.40
N GLY A 127 -5.78 3.64 4.66
CA GLY A 127 -5.11 4.55 5.59
C GLY A 127 -5.97 5.76 5.99
N SER A 128 -5.45 6.57 6.92
CA SER A 128 -6.11 7.78 7.42
C SER A 128 -5.48 9.06 6.85
N GLY A 129 -4.19 9.01 6.46
CA GLY A 129 -3.44 10.15 5.95
C GLY A 129 -3.21 11.24 7.02
N PRO A 130 -2.40 12.29 6.75
CA PRO A 130 -1.66 12.56 5.53
C PRO A 130 -0.53 11.55 5.27
N PHE A 131 -0.14 11.41 4.01
CA PHE A 131 0.86 10.43 3.56
C PHE A 131 2.20 11.08 3.21
N VAL A 132 3.30 10.42 3.56
CA VAL A 132 4.66 10.75 3.13
C VAL A 132 5.13 9.71 2.12
N TYR A 133 5.75 10.17 1.04
CA TYR A 133 6.24 9.34 -0.06
C TYR A 133 7.76 9.45 -0.10
N ASP A 134 8.42 8.30 -0.03
CA ASP A 134 9.87 8.19 -0.11
C ASP A 134 10.23 7.35 -1.33
N TRP A 135 10.63 8.03 -2.39
CA TRP A 135 11.00 7.43 -3.67
C TRP A 135 12.48 7.05 -3.65
N ASN A 136 12.78 5.83 -4.06
CA ASN A 136 14.14 5.34 -4.26
C ASN A 136 14.27 4.86 -5.70
N PHE A 137 15.24 5.38 -6.41
CA PHE A 137 15.47 5.05 -7.81
C PHE A 137 16.98 5.13 -8.10
N PRO A 138 17.45 4.45 -9.15
CA PRO A 138 18.87 4.48 -9.48
C PRO A 138 19.38 5.89 -9.75
N SER A 139 20.64 6.17 -9.41
CA SER A 139 21.22 7.51 -9.56
C SER A 139 21.37 7.97 -11.02
N TRP A 140 21.18 7.06 -11.98
CA TRP A 140 21.21 7.33 -13.42
C TRP A 140 19.83 7.53 -14.03
N THR A 141 18.76 7.28 -13.27
CA THR A 141 17.44 7.76 -13.64
C THR A 141 17.34 9.20 -13.17
N ASP A 142 17.19 10.14 -14.11
CA ASP A 142 16.96 11.55 -13.80
C ASP A 142 15.54 11.69 -13.22
N GLY A 143 15.42 11.36 -11.94
CA GLY A 143 14.16 11.28 -11.20
C GLY A 143 13.91 12.52 -10.36
N GLU A 144 12.77 13.17 -10.58
CA GLU A 144 12.33 14.36 -9.84
C GLU A 144 11.07 14.02 -9.04
N PRO A 145 11.20 13.64 -7.76
CA PRO A 145 10.06 13.30 -6.92
C PRO A 145 9.28 14.55 -6.49
N LEU A 146 7.96 14.50 -6.66
CA LEU A 146 7.02 15.51 -6.21
C LEU A 146 5.85 14.82 -5.49
N ALA A 147 5.98 14.66 -4.17
CA ALA A 147 4.99 13.99 -3.33
C ALA A 147 4.62 12.59 -3.87
N ASN A 148 3.36 12.39 -4.28
CA ASN A 148 2.87 11.10 -4.77
C ASN A 148 3.23 10.83 -6.24
N THR A 149 4.00 11.69 -6.88
CA THR A 149 4.43 11.54 -8.27
C THR A 149 5.95 11.57 -8.36
N LEU A 150 6.51 10.82 -9.29
CA LEU A 150 7.92 10.85 -9.69
C LEU A 150 7.98 11.08 -11.20
N SER A 151 8.60 12.18 -11.64
CA SER A 151 8.98 12.35 -13.05
C SER A 151 10.30 11.64 -13.29
N ILE A 152 10.42 10.88 -14.37
CA ILE A 152 11.66 10.22 -14.77
C ILE A 152 11.93 10.65 -16.19
N ASP A 153 13.09 11.25 -16.42
CA ASP A 153 13.46 11.71 -17.76
C ASP A 153 14.55 10.83 -18.41
N ASN A 154 15.09 9.79 -17.75
CA ASN A 154 16.06 8.87 -18.38
C ASN A 154 16.14 7.51 -17.69
N GLY A 155 16.60 6.51 -18.44
CA GLY A 155 17.08 5.22 -17.92
C GLY A 155 16.00 4.16 -17.66
N TYR A 156 16.47 2.97 -17.31
CA TYR A 156 15.64 1.85 -16.86
C TYR A 156 16.02 1.43 -15.44
N GLY A 157 15.10 0.79 -14.75
CA GLY A 157 15.40 0.20 -13.46
C GLY A 157 14.20 0.01 -12.55
N TYR A 158 14.48 -0.53 -11.37
CA TYR A 158 13.48 -0.70 -10.32
C TYR A 158 13.32 0.58 -9.51
N ILE A 159 12.12 1.14 -9.54
CA ILE A 159 11.70 2.27 -8.74
C ILE A 159 11.08 1.72 -7.46
N GLY A 160 11.73 1.95 -6.33
CA GLY A 160 11.20 1.69 -5.01
C GLY A 160 10.36 2.87 -4.52
N LEU A 161 9.29 2.57 -3.79
CA LEU A 161 8.49 3.56 -3.10
C LEU A 161 8.13 3.03 -1.72
N ASN A 162 8.41 3.83 -0.68
CA ASN A 162 7.87 3.61 0.66
C ASN A 162 6.87 4.73 0.98
N VAL A 163 5.62 4.35 1.29
CA VAL A 163 4.58 5.31 1.70
C VAL A 163 4.30 5.13 3.17
N THR A 164 4.35 6.22 3.93
CA THR A 164 4.03 6.26 5.36
C THR A 164 2.74 7.03 5.60
N ASP A 165 1.77 6.41 6.27
CA ASP A 165 0.62 7.10 6.86
C ASP A 165 1.04 7.73 8.19
N LEU A 166 1.05 9.06 8.26
CA LEU A 166 1.52 9.79 9.45
C LEU A 166 0.57 9.68 10.63
N THR A 167 -0.72 9.39 10.40
CA THR A 167 -1.69 9.28 11.49
C THR A 167 -1.59 7.94 12.20
N THR A 168 -1.37 6.86 11.45
CA THR A 168 -1.30 5.51 12.00
C THR A 168 0.12 5.01 12.21
N GLY A 169 1.12 5.65 11.58
CA GLY A 169 2.51 5.18 11.52
C GLY A 169 2.72 4.01 10.55
N CYS A 170 1.69 3.62 9.80
CA CYS A 170 1.75 2.49 8.88
C CYS A 170 2.65 2.76 7.68
N GLN A 171 3.39 1.73 7.25
CA GLN A 171 4.28 1.80 6.10
C GLN A 171 3.99 0.70 5.10
N VAL A 172 3.99 1.05 3.83
CA VAL A 172 3.89 0.11 2.70
C VAL A 172 5.00 0.41 1.74
N ALA A 173 5.82 -0.61 1.47
CA ALA A 173 6.82 -0.60 0.42
C ALA A 173 6.26 -1.27 -0.83
N THR A 174 6.54 -0.67 -1.99
CA THR A 174 6.25 -1.24 -3.30
C THR A 174 7.42 -1.00 -4.24
N GLN A 175 7.47 -1.77 -5.31
CA GLN A 175 8.48 -1.65 -6.35
C GLN A 175 7.82 -1.71 -7.72
N TYR A 176 8.29 -0.86 -8.63
CA TYR A 176 7.86 -0.80 -10.01
C TYR A 176 9.06 -0.97 -10.94
N ALA A 177 8.98 -1.88 -11.91
CA ALA A 177 10.00 -2.01 -12.94
C ALA A 177 9.70 -1.00 -14.05
N PHE A 178 10.50 0.05 -14.13
CA PHE A 178 10.42 1.03 -15.21
C PHE A 178 11.25 0.55 -16.40
N LEU A 179 10.56 0.25 -17.50
CA LEU A 179 11.15 -0.30 -18.73
C LEU A 179 11.05 0.66 -19.92
N GLY A 180 10.51 1.87 -19.70
CA GLY A 180 10.20 2.87 -20.74
C GLY A 180 9.20 2.39 -21.80
N ASN A 181 8.53 3.34 -22.45
CA ASN A 181 7.37 3.06 -23.31
C ASN A 181 7.72 2.86 -24.81
N ASN A 182 8.94 2.40 -25.13
CA ASN A 182 9.43 2.30 -26.51
C ASN A 182 9.69 0.86 -26.93
N CYS A 183 8.71 0.18 -27.52
CA CYS A 183 8.93 -1.16 -28.09
C CYS A 183 9.59 -2.13 -27.10
N ALA A 184 9.05 -2.21 -25.88
CA ALA A 184 9.63 -2.93 -24.74
C ALA A 184 10.97 -2.38 -24.21
N GLY A 185 11.27 -1.10 -24.46
CA GLY A 185 12.45 -0.40 -24.00
C GLY A 185 13.65 -0.47 -24.94
N TYR A 186 13.48 -0.84 -26.21
CA TYR A 186 14.60 -1.07 -27.14
C TYR A 186 14.66 -0.11 -28.33
N ASP A 187 13.61 0.68 -28.57
CA ASP A 187 13.61 1.76 -29.57
C ASP A 187 14.18 3.03 -28.91
N ILE A 188 15.49 3.22 -29.07
CA ILE A 188 16.30 4.24 -28.39
C ILE A 188 16.08 5.61 -29.02
N ASP A 189 15.83 5.71 -30.32
CA ASP A 189 15.59 7.00 -30.97
C ASP A 189 14.10 7.37 -31.05
N ASN A 190 13.22 6.51 -30.52
CA ASN A 190 11.78 6.68 -30.42
C ASN A 190 11.12 6.89 -31.80
N ASN A 191 11.62 6.19 -32.83
CA ASN A 191 11.10 6.31 -34.19
C ASN A 191 9.93 5.34 -34.49
N GLY A 192 9.56 4.49 -33.53
CA GLY A 192 8.52 3.47 -33.66
C GLY A 192 8.99 2.14 -34.25
N ALA A 193 10.30 1.89 -34.31
CA ALA A 193 10.86 0.65 -34.82
C ALA A 193 12.24 0.34 -34.24
N VAL A 194 12.43 -0.86 -33.69
CA VAL A 194 13.75 -1.35 -33.27
C VAL A 194 14.55 -1.76 -34.50
N ASN A 195 15.60 -1.01 -34.84
CA ASN A 195 16.40 -1.21 -36.03
C ASN A 195 17.89 -0.86 -35.84
N VAL A 196 18.63 -0.73 -36.94
CA VAL A 196 20.08 -0.45 -36.89
C VAL A 196 20.37 0.94 -36.29
N THR A 197 19.44 1.88 -36.42
CA THR A 197 19.58 3.21 -35.82
C THR A 197 19.63 3.10 -34.30
N ASP A 198 18.81 2.24 -33.70
CA ASP A 198 18.84 1.93 -32.26
C ASP A 198 20.13 1.20 -31.87
N LEU A 199 20.62 0.26 -32.69
CA LEU A 199 21.91 -0.39 -32.43
C LEU A 199 23.06 0.63 -32.44
N LEU A 200 23.04 1.58 -33.37
CA LEU A 200 24.02 2.66 -33.43
C LEU A 200 23.87 3.62 -32.25
N GLY A 201 22.64 3.89 -31.82
CA GLY A 201 22.33 4.59 -30.57
C GLY A 201 22.98 3.89 -29.38
N PHE A 202 22.71 2.59 -29.19
CA PHE A 202 23.31 1.76 -28.16
C PHE A 202 24.85 1.83 -28.15
N MET A 203 25.48 1.71 -29.34
CA MET A 203 26.94 1.79 -29.48
C MET A 203 27.53 3.14 -29.06
N ALA A 204 26.76 4.23 -29.11
CA ALA A 204 27.20 5.53 -28.63
C ALA A 204 27.35 5.59 -27.10
N TRP A 205 26.64 4.71 -26.38
CA TRP A 205 26.64 4.62 -24.91
C TRP A 205 27.41 3.40 -24.39
N PHE A 206 27.92 2.55 -25.27
CA PHE A 206 28.60 1.32 -24.85
C PHE A 206 29.84 1.60 -24.00
N GLY A 207 29.90 0.97 -22.81
CA GLY A 207 30.98 1.12 -21.85
C GLY A 207 30.82 2.28 -20.87
N THR A 208 29.71 3.01 -20.89
CA THR A 208 29.40 3.98 -19.82
C THR A 208 29.07 3.25 -18.52
N THR A 209 29.38 3.90 -17.39
CA THR A 209 29.09 3.40 -16.03
C THR A 209 28.08 4.28 -15.30
N SER A 210 27.29 5.03 -16.07
CA SER A 210 26.29 5.97 -15.59
C SER A 210 24.90 5.57 -16.05
N GLY A 211 24.67 4.29 -16.38
CA GLY A 211 23.43 3.80 -16.98
C GLY A 211 23.04 4.54 -18.27
N GLY A 212 21.72 4.69 -18.48
CA GLY A 212 21.11 5.46 -19.56
C GLY A 212 20.07 4.66 -20.35
N CYS A 213 19.67 5.17 -21.52
CA CYS A 213 18.66 4.54 -22.41
C CYS A 213 19.09 3.20 -23.01
N ALA A 214 20.33 2.79 -22.78
CA ALA A 214 20.92 1.55 -23.30
C ALA A 214 21.35 0.58 -22.18
N ASP A 215 21.06 0.91 -20.92
CA ASP A 215 21.28 0.04 -19.75
C ASP A 215 20.01 -0.77 -19.47
N PHE A 216 19.76 -1.78 -20.32
CA PHE A 216 18.48 -2.49 -20.36
C PHE A 216 18.27 -3.43 -19.17
N ASP A 217 19.35 -3.92 -18.55
CA ASP A 217 19.24 -4.71 -17.32
C ASP A 217 19.23 -3.84 -16.05
N GLY A 218 19.43 -2.52 -16.19
CA GLY A 218 19.38 -1.55 -15.11
C GLY A 218 20.47 -1.79 -14.06
N ASN A 219 21.65 -2.27 -14.45
CA ASN A 219 22.76 -2.52 -13.54
C ASN A 219 23.69 -1.30 -13.37
N GLY A 220 23.47 -0.23 -14.13
CA GLY A 220 24.23 1.02 -14.12
C GLY A 220 25.41 1.04 -15.10
N VAL A 221 25.65 -0.02 -15.86
CA VAL A 221 26.78 -0.17 -16.78
C VAL A 221 26.32 -0.74 -18.11
N ILE A 222 26.49 0.03 -19.18
CA ILE A 222 26.13 -0.41 -20.53
C ILE A 222 27.23 -1.31 -21.08
N ASN A 223 26.96 -2.61 -21.19
CA ASN A 223 27.93 -3.61 -21.56
C ASN A 223 27.34 -4.72 -22.46
N ILE A 224 28.03 -5.87 -22.54
CA ILE A 224 27.61 -7.00 -23.39
C ILE A 224 26.26 -7.57 -22.93
N SER A 225 25.96 -7.54 -21.62
CA SER A 225 24.66 -7.94 -21.06
C SER A 225 23.52 -7.19 -21.75
N ASP A 226 23.63 -5.86 -21.80
CA ASP A 226 22.65 -4.99 -22.45
C ASP A 226 22.58 -5.21 -23.96
N LEU A 227 23.74 -5.40 -24.62
CA LEU A 227 23.76 -5.71 -26.05
C LEU A 227 23.01 -7.01 -26.36
N LEU A 228 23.17 -8.03 -25.53
CA LEU A 228 22.48 -9.31 -25.71
C LEU A 228 20.96 -9.17 -25.48
N MET A 229 20.55 -8.34 -24.52
CA MET A 229 19.13 -7.99 -24.34
C MET A 229 18.57 -7.26 -25.56
N PHE A 230 19.27 -6.25 -26.06
CA PHE A 230 18.88 -5.53 -27.27
C PHE A 230 18.72 -6.46 -28.49
N LEU A 231 19.69 -7.34 -28.73
CA LEU A 231 19.62 -8.29 -29.83
C LEU A 231 18.49 -9.33 -29.68
N SER A 232 17.94 -9.49 -28.47
CA SER A 232 16.79 -10.36 -28.20
C SER A 232 15.43 -9.69 -28.49
N ALA A 233 15.40 -8.35 -28.61
CA ALA A 233 14.16 -7.57 -28.82
C ALA A 233 13.44 -7.90 -30.14
N GLY A 234 14.20 -8.35 -31.15
CA GLY A 234 13.71 -8.53 -32.51
C GLY A 234 13.68 -7.21 -33.27
N PHE A 235 14.25 -7.19 -34.48
CA PHE A 235 14.30 -6.00 -35.31
C PHE A 235 12.99 -5.87 -36.10
N GLY A 236 12.38 -4.69 -36.09
CA GLY A 236 11.13 -4.43 -36.80
C GLY A 236 10.33 -3.27 -36.23
N PRO A 237 9.20 -2.95 -36.87
CA PRO A 237 8.27 -1.93 -36.39
C PRO A 237 7.54 -2.37 -35.12
N CYS A 238 7.07 -1.36 -34.40
CA CYS A 238 6.18 -1.43 -33.27
C CYS A 238 4.80 -0.87 -33.68
#